data_AF-A0A941GFR8-F1
#
_entry.id   AF-A0A941GFR8-F1
#
_cell.length_a   1.000
_cell.length_b   1.000
_cell.length_c   1.000
_cell.angle_alpha   90.00
_cell.angle_beta   90.00
_cell.angle_gamma   90.00
#
_symmetry.space_group_name_H-M   'P 1'
#
loop_
_entity.id
_entity.type
_entity.pdbx_description
1 polymer ?
#
loop_
_entity_poly.entity_id
_entity_poly.type
_entity_poly.pdbx_seq_one_letter_code
_entity_poly.pdbx_strand_id
1 'polypeptide(L)' 'MEKLVICLDDVHQELLNAIYEKLKSDGITTYKTEIVKRALYSFALDNVLGLEKVGEIIDKNYKDVLLKI' A
#
# COMPACT_ATOMS: atom_id res chain seq x y z
N MET A 1 -10.31 -11.46 -7.47
CA MET A 1 -9.17 -10.51 -7.48
C MET A 1 -8.00 -11.19 -8.15
N GLU A 2 -7.43 -10.55 -9.16
CA GLU A 2 -6.19 -11.00 -9.80
C GLU A 2 -5.00 -10.81 -8.84
N LYS A 3 -4.07 -11.76 -8.83
CA LYS A 3 -2.86 -11.68 -7.99
C LYS A 3 -1.72 -11.08 -8.81
N LEU A 4 -1.14 -9.99 -8.33
CA LEU A 4 0.06 -9.39 -8.89
C LEU A 4 1.31 -9.94 -8.17
N VAL A 5 2.35 -10.29 -8.92
CA VAL A 5 3.68 -10.60 -8.39
C VAL A 5 4.59 -9.41 -8.65
N ILE A 6 5.21 -8.88 -7.59
CA ILE A 6 6.19 -7.79 -7.67
C ILE A 6 7.56 -8.35 -7.28
N CYS A 7 8.56 -8.17 -8.14
CA CYS A 7 9.94 -8.51 -7.85
C CYS A 7 10.64 -7.33 -7.18
N LEU A 8 11.27 -7.57 -6.03
CA LEU A 8 12.10 -6.60 -5.32
C LEU A 8 13.55 -7.08 -5.37
N ASP A 9 14.48 -6.18 -5.66
CA ASP A 9 15.91 -6.49 -5.50
C ASP A 9 16.30 -6.55 -4.01
N ASP A 10 17.55 -6.91 -3.75
CA ASP A 10 18.06 -7.12 -2.40
C ASP A 10 17.92 -5.87 -1.52
N VAL A 11 18.19 -4.68 -2.06
CA VAL A 11 18.09 -3.41 -1.32
C VAL A 11 16.65 -3.15 -0.91
N HIS A 12 15.70 -3.30 -1.84
CA HIS A 12 14.29 -3.07 -1.55
C HIS A 12 13.71 -4.13 -0.61
N GLN A 13 14.20 -5.37 -0.66
CA GLN A 13 13.85 -6.42 0.29
C GLN A 13 14.35 -6.10 1.70
N GLU A 14 15.61 -5.66 1.84
CA GLU A 14 16.17 -5.26 3.12
C GLU A 14 15.41 -4.10 3.75
N LEU A 15 15.09 -3.06 2.96
CA LEU A 15 14.29 -1.94 3.43
C LEU A 15 12.90 -2.37 3.90
N LEU A 16 12.21 -3.21 3.12
CA LEU A 16 10.89 -3.72 3.48
C LEU A 16 10.93 -4.55 4.78
N ASN A 17 11.99 -5.35 4.96
CA ASN A 17 12.20 -6.13 6.18
C ASN A 17 12.46 -5.23 7.39
N ALA A 18 13.33 -4.23 7.26
CA ALA A 18 13.64 -3.30 8.34
C ALA A 18 12.40 -2.52 8.81
N ILE A 19 11.58 -2.04 7.86
CA ILE A 19 10.31 -1.36 8.19
C ILE A 19 9.36 -2.32 8.92
N TYR A 20 9.22 -3.55 8.41
CA TYR A 20 8.35 -4.55 9.01
C TYR A 20 8.74 -4.88 10.45
N GLU A 21 10.02 -5.17 10.70
CA GLU A 21 10.51 -5.49 12.05
C GLU A 21 10.38 -4.30 12.99
N LYS A 22 10.61 -3.07 12.51
CA LYS A 22 10.41 -1.86 13.31
C LYS A 22 8.95 -1.71 13.74
N LEU A 23 8.01 -1.77 12.80
CA LEU A 23 6.57 -1.67 13.09
C LEU A 23 6.11 -2.77 14.07
N LYS A 24 6.62 -3.99 13.88
CA LYS A 24 6.35 -5.11 14.78
C LYS A 24 6.90 -4.87 16.18
N SER A 25 8.11 -4.32 16.31
CA SER A 25 8.71 -3.96 17.61
C SER A 25 7.93 -2.85 18.33
N ASP A 26 7.28 -1.97 17.57
CA ASP A 26 6.43 -0.89 18.08
C ASP A 26 5.00 -1.38 18.43
N GLY A 27 4.74 -2.70 18.33
CA GLY A 27 3.46 -3.30 18.65
C GLY A 27 2.39 -3.16 17.57
N ILE A 28 2.77 -2.74 16.36
CA ILE A 28 1.85 -2.53 15.23
C ILE A 28 1.71 -3.84 14.45
N THR A 29 0.52 -4.44 14.50
CA THR A 29 0.17 -5.59 13.65
C THR A 29 0.10 -5.14 12.19
N THR A 30 1.01 -5.65 11.36
CA THR A 30 1.10 -5.31 9.93
C THR A 30 1.63 -6.49 9.12
N TYR A 31 1.61 -6.36 7.79
CA TYR A 31 2.19 -7.30 6.85
C TYR A 31 3.01 -6.54 5.80
N LYS A 32 4.03 -7.20 5.23
CA LYS A 32 4.85 -6.61 4.15
C LYS A 32 4.02 -6.10 2.98
N THR A 33 2.93 -6.79 2.64
CA THR A 33 1.99 -6.38 1.60
C THR A 33 1.28 -5.07 1.92
N GLU A 34 0.93 -4.82 3.18
CA GLU A 34 0.31 -3.56 3.62
C GLU A 34 1.30 -2.40 3.57
N ILE A 35 2.57 -2.66 3.89
CA ILE A 35 3.65 -1.67 3.74
C ILE A 35 3.81 -1.27 2.27
N VAL A 36 3.86 -2.24 1.36
CA VAL A 36 3.97 -1.98 -0.09
C VAL A 36 2.75 -1.22 -0.62
N LYS A 37 1.54 -1.57 -0.20
CA LYS A 37 0.32 -0.83 -0.58
C LYS A 37 0.36 0.62 -0.12
N ARG A 38 0.81 0.88 1.13
CA ARG A 38 0.97 2.23 1.67
C ARG A 38 2.05 3.03 0.93
N ALA A 39 3.15 2.39 0.58
CA ALA A 39 4.21 3.02 -0.21
C ALA A 39 3.71 3.40 -1.61
N LEU A 40 2.99 2.48 -2.28
CA LEU A 40 2.38 2.76 -3.59
C LEU A 40 1.37 3.93 -3.49
N TYR A 41 0.53 3.92 -2.46
CA TYR A 41 -0.44 4.98 -2.22
C TYR A 41 0.24 6.34 -2.03
N SER A 42 1.24 6.40 -1.15
CA SER A 42 1.97 7.63 -0.85
C SER A 42 2.72 8.14 -2.08
N PHE A 43 3.38 7.25 -2.83
CA PHE A 43 4.07 7.63 -4.06
C PHE A 43 3.10 8.18 -5.12
N ALA A 44 1.95 7.51 -5.32
CA ALA A 44 0.92 7.97 -6.23
C ALA A 44 0.35 9.33 -5.82
N LEU A 45 0.04 9.52 -4.53
CA LEU A 45 -0.51 10.76 -4.00
C LEU A 45 0.49 11.92 -4.11
N ASP A 46 1.70 11.71 -3.63
CA ASP A 46 2.65 12.80 -3.37
C ASP A 46 3.51 13.14 -4.59
N ASN A 47 3.68 12.21 -5.54
CA ASN A 47 4.68 12.38 -6.62
C ASN A 47 4.12 12.29 -8.05
N VAL A 48 3.02 11.57 -8.28
CA VAL A 48 2.61 11.22 -9.66
C VAL A 48 1.20 11.67 -10.02
N LEU A 49 0.20 11.29 -9.21
CA LEU A 49 -1.22 11.40 -9.57
C LEU A 49 -1.95 12.52 -8.82
N GLY A 50 -1.49 12.88 -7.62
CA GLY A 50 -2.15 13.89 -6.79
C GLY A 50 -3.45 13.40 -6.14
N LEU A 51 -3.97 14.21 -5.21
CA LEU A 51 -5.11 13.85 -4.36
C LEU A 51 -6.39 13.56 -5.16
N GLU A 52 -6.70 14.39 -6.15
CA GLU A 52 -7.93 14.26 -6.95
C GLU A 52 -7.97 12.90 -7.66
N LYS A 53 -6.91 12.55 -8.38
CA LYS A 53 -6.88 11.32 -9.17
C LYS A 53 -6.85 10.07 -8.30
N VAL A 54 -6.12 10.12 -7.19
CA VAL A 54 -6.10 9.03 -6.21
C VAL A 54 -7.49 8.83 -5.57
N GLY A 55 -8.18 9.93 -5.24
CA GLY A 55 -9.55 9.90 -4.73
C GLY A 55 -10.53 9.26 -5.72
N GLU A 56 -10.49 9.64 -7.00
CA GLU A 56 -11.32 9.02 -8.04
C GLU A 56 -11.13 7.49 -8.12
N ILE A 57 -9.88 7.03 -8.04
CA ILE A 57 -9.55 5.60 -8.09
C ILE A 57 -10.09 4.88 -6.85
N ILE A 58 -9.94 5.46 -5.66
CA ILE A 58 -10.52 4.90 -4.44
C ILE A 58 -12.03 4.82 -4.58
N ASP A 59 -12.70 5.93 -4.89
CA ASP A 59 -14.16 5.98 -4.98
C ASP A 59 -14.70 4.95 -5.97
N LYS A 60 -14.05 4.80 -7.13
CA LYS A 60 -14.44 3.80 -8.13
C LYS A 60 -14.34 2.36 -7.61
N ASN A 61 -13.33 2.04 -6.80
CA ASN A 61 -13.06 0.67 -6.35
C ASN A 61 -13.71 0.32 -5.01
N TYR A 62 -14.10 1.32 -4.21
CA TYR A 62 -14.70 1.13 -2.89
C TYR A 62 -16.19 1.54 -2.81
N LYS A 63 -16.78 2.13 -3.87
CA LYS A 63 -18.24 2.41 -3.96
C LYS A 63 -19.12 1.18 -3.76
N ASP A 64 -18.67 0.00 -4.20
CA ASP A 64 -19.43 -1.26 -4.07
C ASP A 64 -19.44 -1.83 -2.63
N VAL A 65 -18.57 -1.34 -1.74
CA VAL A 65 -18.48 -1.83 -0.36
C VAL A 65 -19.49 -1.11 0.54
N LEU A 66 -19.79 0.17 0.27
CA LEU A 66 -20.69 0.99 1.07
C LEU A 66 -22.17 0.87 0.67
N LEU A 67 -22.49 0.40 -0.54
CA LEU A 67 -23.87 0.19 -1.02
C LEU A 67 -24.43 -1.19 -0.70
N LYS A 68 -23.68 -2.03 0.04
CA LYS A 68 -24.08 -3.39 0.45
C LYS A 68 -24.24 -3.55 1.97
N ILE A 69 -24.30 -2.44 2.71
CA ILE A 69 -24.64 -2.37 4.14
C ILE A 69 -25.96 -1.62 4.25
#